data_AF-A0A1V3TUI7-F1
#
_entry.id   AF-A0A1V3TUI7-F1
#
_cell.length_a   1.000
_cell.length_b   1.000
_cell.length_c   1.000
_cell.angle_alpha   90.00
_cell.angle_beta   90.00
_cell.angle_gamma   90.00
#
_symmetry.space_group_name_H-M   'P 1'
#
loop_
_entity.id
_entity.type
_entity.pdbx_description
1 polymer ?
#
loop_
_entity_poly.entity_id
_entity_poly.type
_entity_poly.pdbx_seq_one_letter_code
_entity_poly.pdbx_strand_id
1 'polypeptide(L)'
;MKVQPISYKTVKDKLLADEKVKNLYLEEKAADEVQSLLYEMRNKAGLNISQVAERMGVSQPAVSKLERNADKATLSSLLRYAQACGMELKLSAHY
;
A
#
# COMPACT_ATOMS: atom_id res chain seq x y z
N MET A 1 -20.04 33.87 10.26
CA MET A 1 -20.46 32.99 9.14
C MET A 1 -20.87 31.65 9.72
N LYS A 2 -22.02 31.09 9.31
CA LYS A 2 -22.39 29.70 9.65
C LYS A 2 -21.70 28.77 8.66
N VAL A 3 -20.77 27.95 9.12
CA VAL A 3 -20.10 26.93 8.29
C VAL A 3 -21.01 25.71 8.24
N GLN A 4 -21.40 25.26 7.05
CA GLN A 4 -22.11 23.99 6.90
C GLN A 4 -21.11 22.84 6.77
N PRO A 5 -21.25 21.78 7.58
CA PRO A 5 -20.41 20.60 7.45
C PRO A 5 -20.73 19.87 6.14
N ILE A 6 -19.70 19.52 5.39
CA ILE A 6 -19.78 18.69 4.19
C ILE A 6 -19.08 17.37 4.44
N SER A 7 -19.65 16.28 3.95
CA SER A 7 -19.05 14.94 4.08
C SER A 7 -17.82 14.80 3.17
N TYR A 8 -16.77 14.12 3.67
CA TYR A 8 -15.60 13.76 2.88
C TYR A 8 -15.99 13.05 1.57
N LYS A 9 -16.98 12.13 1.63
CA LYS A 9 -17.48 11.43 0.45
C LYS A 9 -18.00 12.41 -0.61
N THR A 10 -18.81 13.38 -0.19
CA THR A 10 -19.39 14.39 -1.09
C THR A 10 -18.32 15.28 -1.73
N VAL A 11 -17.28 15.63 -0.98
CA VAL A 11 -16.15 16.42 -1.52
C VAL A 11 -15.36 15.59 -2.52
N LYS A 12 -15.05 14.34 -2.17
CA LYS A 12 -14.31 13.42 -3.01
C LYS A 12 -15.02 13.14 -4.33
N ASP A 13 -16.32 12.84 -4.30
CA ASP A 13 -17.12 12.53 -5.49
C ASP A 13 -17.14 13.74 -6.47
N LYS A 14 -17.21 14.96 -5.94
CA LYS A 14 -17.14 16.19 -6.76
C LYS A 14 -15.77 16.40 -7.40
N LEU A 15 -14.69 16.17 -6.66
CA LEU A 15 -13.32 16.34 -7.16
C LEU A 15 -12.97 15.27 -8.21
N LEU A 16 -13.40 14.03 -8.01
CA LEU A 16 -13.16 12.92 -8.95
C LEU A 16 -14.03 12.98 -10.22
N ALA A 17 -14.94 13.96 -10.35
CA ALA A 17 -15.68 14.20 -11.57
C ALA A 17 -14.81 14.82 -12.68
N ASP A 18 -13.71 15.49 -12.32
CA ASP A 18 -12.69 15.95 -13.26
C ASP A 18 -11.78 14.78 -13.65
N GLU A 19 -11.65 14.52 -14.96
CA GLU A 19 -10.89 13.39 -15.48
C GLU A 19 -9.39 13.44 -15.14
N LYS A 20 -8.79 14.64 -15.13
CA LYS A 20 -7.40 14.83 -14.75
C LYS A 20 -7.20 14.53 -13.26
N VAL A 21 -8.10 15.03 -12.41
CA VAL A 21 -8.07 14.75 -10.97
C VAL A 21 -8.28 13.26 -10.70
N LYS A 22 -9.22 12.64 -11.41
CA LYS A 22 -9.50 11.22 -11.29
C LYS A 22 -8.29 10.35 -11.65
N ASN A 23 -7.60 10.66 -12.75
CA ASN A 23 -6.43 9.88 -13.18
C ASN A 23 -5.28 9.99 -12.17
N LEU A 24 -4.94 11.20 -11.73
CA LEU A 24 -3.93 11.40 -10.68
C LEU A 24 -4.30 10.70 -9.37
N TYR A 25 -5.59 10.74 -9.00
CA TYR A 25 -6.07 10.04 -7.82
C TYR A 25 -5.93 8.53 -7.94
N LEU A 26 -6.23 7.94 -9.11
CA LEU A 26 -6.10 6.51 -9.34
C LEU A 26 -4.64 6.04 -9.32
N GLU A 27 -3.72 6.83 -9.88
CA GLU A 27 -2.28 6.56 -9.83
C GLU A 27 -1.76 6.53 -8.38
N GLU A 28 -2.10 7.54 -7.58
CA GLU A 28 -1.72 7.59 -6.15
C GLU A 28 -2.41 6.49 -5.33
N LYS A 29 -3.68 6.17 -5.65
CA LYS A 29 -4.44 5.13 -4.96
C LYS A 29 -3.82 3.74 -5.12
N ALA A 30 -3.24 3.45 -6.29
CA ALA A 30 -2.54 2.18 -6.50
C ALA A 30 -1.35 2.04 -5.55
N ALA A 31 -0.61 3.13 -5.30
CA ALA A 31 0.49 3.12 -4.34
C ALA A 31 0.01 2.89 -2.91
N ASP A 32 -1.05 3.59 -2.50
CA ASP A 32 -1.67 3.43 -1.18
C ASP A 32 -2.17 1.98 -0.95
N GLU A 33 -2.73 1.34 -1.97
CA GLU A 33 -3.24 -0.03 -1.90
C GLU A 33 -2.11 -1.04 -1.66
N VAL A 34 -0.98 -0.92 -2.37
CA VAL A 34 0.17 -1.82 -2.18
C VAL A 34 0.81 -1.60 -0.81
N GLN A 35 0.94 -0.36 -0.36
CA GLN A 35 1.46 -0.05 0.99
C GLN A 35 0.56 -0.63 2.09
N SER A 36 -0.76 -0.44 1.95
CA SER A 36 -1.75 -0.98 2.88
C SER A 36 -1.69 -2.50 2.93
N LEU A 37 -1.55 -3.16 1.77
CA LEU A 37 -1.39 -4.62 1.70
C LEU A 37 -0.16 -5.11 2.48
N LEU A 38 0.99 -4.46 2.32
CA LEU A 38 2.22 -4.84 3.05
C LEU A 38 2.06 -4.66 4.56
N TYR A 39 1.50 -3.52 4.96
CA TYR A 39 1.19 -3.24 6.36
C TYR A 39 0.26 -4.31 6.97
N GLU A 40 -0.80 -4.69 6.24
CA GLU A 40 -1.71 -5.75 6.67
C GLU A 40 -1.02 -7.11 6.79
N MET A 41 -0.20 -7.49 5.80
CA MET A 41 0.53 -8.76 5.82
C MET A 41 1.41 -8.85 7.07
N ARG A 42 2.18 -7.79 7.35
CA ARG A 42 3.07 -7.74 8.52
C ARG A 42 2.29 -7.76 9.83
N ASN A 43 1.21 -6.98 9.94
CA ASN A 43 0.39 -6.93 11.14
C ASN A 43 -0.32 -8.26 11.43
N LYS A 44 -0.89 -8.90 10.41
CA LYS A 44 -1.53 -10.22 10.52
C LYS A 44 -0.51 -11.30 10.90
N ALA A 45 0.75 -11.16 10.47
CA ALA A 45 1.85 -12.02 10.89
C ALA A 45 2.38 -11.71 12.32
N GLY A 46 1.92 -10.62 12.95
CA GLY A 46 2.38 -10.19 14.27
C GLY A 46 3.83 -9.70 14.29
N LEU A 47 4.36 -9.23 13.15
CA LEU A 47 5.77 -8.87 13.00
C LEU A 47 5.98 -7.35 13.05
N ASN A 48 7.13 -6.95 13.59
CA ASN A 48 7.66 -5.60 13.38
C ASN A 48 8.62 -5.56 12.17
N ILE A 49 9.00 -4.36 11.75
CA ILE A 49 9.86 -4.14 10.57
C ILE A 49 11.21 -4.87 10.72
N SER A 50 11.80 -4.89 11.92
CA SER A 50 13.08 -5.55 12.16
C SER A 50 12.99 -7.07 12.02
N GLN A 51 11.90 -7.68 12.49
CA GLN A 51 11.67 -9.12 12.34
C GLN A 51 11.43 -9.51 10.88
N VAL A 52 10.69 -8.69 10.12
CA VAL A 52 10.55 -8.91 8.68
C VAL A 52 11.91 -8.80 7.99
N ALA A 53 12.72 -7.81 8.35
CA ALA A 53 14.07 -7.63 7.80
C ALA A 53 14.98 -8.84 8.06
N GLU A 54 14.97 -9.36 9.29
CA GLU A 54 15.70 -10.58 9.68
C GLU A 54 15.25 -11.78 8.83
N ARG A 55 13.94 -12.01 8.71
CA ARG A 55 13.38 -13.11 7.89
C ARG A 55 13.69 -12.96 6.40
N MET A 56 13.77 -11.73 5.90
CA MET A 56 14.13 -11.44 4.52
C MET A 56 15.65 -11.47 4.27
N GLY A 57 16.47 -11.54 5.33
CA GLY A 57 17.94 -11.45 5.23
C GLY A 57 18.44 -10.10 4.75
N VAL A 58 17.73 -9.00 5.07
CA VAL A 58 18.09 -7.63 4.68
C VAL A 58 18.09 -6.69 5.89
N SER A 59 18.53 -5.44 5.68
CA SER A 59 18.56 -4.45 6.76
C SER A 59 17.17 -3.87 7.06
N GLN A 60 16.94 -3.47 8.31
CA GLN A 60 15.69 -2.80 8.72
C GLN A 60 15.39 -1.53 7.88
N PRO A 61 16.36 -0.66 7.54
CA PRO A 61 16.12 0.46 6.64
C PRO A 61 15.67 0.03 5.23
N ALA A 62 16.14 -1.12 4.73
CA ALA A 62 15.70 -1.64 3.43
C ALA A 62 14.22 -2.03 3.46
N VAL A 63 13.75 -2.70 4.52
CA VAL A 63 12.32 -3.02 4.69
C VAL A 63 11.49 -1.77 4.92
N SER A 64 11.96 -0.82 5.74
CA SER A 64 11.27 0.46 5.94
C SER A 64 11.10 1.24 4.63
N LYS A 65 12.15 1.27 3.79
CA LYS A 65 12.09 1.89 2.46
C LYS A 65 11.12 1.15 1.55
N LEU A 66 11.10 -0.18 1.61
CA LEU A 66 10.19 -1.02 0.84
C LEU A 66 8.73 -0.79 1.24
N GLU A 67 8.40 -0.73 2.54
CA GLU A 67 7.04 -0.43 3.01
C GLU A 67 6.60 0.99 2.60
N ARG A 68 7.51 1.97 2.61
CA ARG A 68 7.21 3.36 2.20
C ARG A 68 7.11 3.60 0.69
N ASN A 69 7.72 2.73 -0.12
CA ASN A 69 7.77 2.88 -1.59
C ASN A 69 7.31 1.57 -2.24
N ALA A 70 6.25 0.98 -1.70
CA ALA A 70 5.80 -0.37 -2.06
C ALA A 70 5.35 -0.45 -3.53
N ASP A 71 4.85 0.65 -4.08
CA ASP A 71 4.52 0.86 -5.49
C ASP A 71 5.71 0.68 -6.44
N LYS A 72 6.94 0.97 -5.96
CA LYS A 72 8.19 0.85 -6.73
C LYS A 72 8.92 -0.46 -6.46
N ALA A 73 8.38 -1.31 -5.59
CA ALA A 73 9.01 -2.58 -5.27
C ALA A 73 8.89 -3.55 -6.45
N THR A 74 9.96 -4.30 -6.71
CA THR A 74 9.88 -5.37 -7.71
C THR A 74 8.96 -6.49 -7.22
N LEU A 75 8.31 -7.20 -8.14
CA LEU A 75 7.47 -8.35 -7.80
C LEU A 75 8.21 -9.38 -6.93
N SER A 76 9.48 -9.65 -7.24
CA SER A 76 10.34 -10.53 -6.43
C SER A 76 10.47 -10.05 -4.97
N SER A 77 10.54 -8.74 -4.75
CA SER A 77 10.64 -8.18 -3.40
C SER A 77 9.31 -8.29 -2.64
N LEU A 78 8.18 -8.06 -3.32
CA LEU A 78 6.85 -8.25 -2.75
C LEU A 78 6.59 -9.72 -2.36
N LEU A 79 6.99 -10.67 -3.22
CA LEU A 79 6.86 -12.10 -2.94
C LEU A 79 7.72 -12.54 -1.74
N ARG A 80 8.99 -12.09 -1.68
CA ARG A 80 9.85 -12.38 -0.52
C ARG A 80 9.32 -11.76 0.77
N TYR A 81 8.74 -10.56 0.70
CA TYR A 81 8.12 -9.92 1.86
C TYR A 81 6.91 -10.73 2.35
N ALA A 82 6.04 -11.17 1.44
CA ALA A 82 4.91 -12.04 1.77
C ALA A 82 5.38 -13.36 2.42
N GLN A 83 6.40 -14.00 1.85
CA GLN A 83 7.02 -15.21 2.42
C GLN A 83 7.58 -14.97 3.82
N ALA A 84 8.26 -13.84 4.07
CA ALA A 84 8.75 -13.47 5.39
C ALA A 84 7.60 -13.29 6.40
N CYS A 85 6.44 -12.83 5.94
CA CYS A 85 5.21 -12.75 6.73
C CYS A 85 4.47 -14.11 6.86
N GLY A 86 4.97 -15.18 6.25
CA GLY A 86 4.31 -16.49 6.23
C GLY A 86 3.05 -16.54 5.35
N MET A 87 3.01 -15.69 4.32
CA MET A 87 1.87 -15.55 3.40
C MET A 87 2.27 -15.84 1.96
N GLU A 88 1.27 -16.16 1.15
CA GLU A 88 1.41 -16.31 -0.30
C GLU A 88 0.73 -15.14 -1.00
N LEU A 89 1.47 -14.44 -1.87
CA LEU A 89 0.92 -13.39 -2.72
C LEU A 89 0.59 -13.98 -4.09
N LYS A 90 -0.68 -13.88 -4.51
CA LYS A 90 -1.14 -14.30 -5.84
C LYS A 90 -1.56 -13.09 -6.66
N LEU A 91 -1.23 -13.13 -7.95
CA LEU A 91 -1.68 -12.14 -8.93
C LEU A 91 -2.75 -12.78 -9.82
N SER A 92 -3.84 -12.06 -10.03
CA SER A 92 -4.88 -12.40 -10.99
C SER A 92 -5.19 -11.20 -11.89
N ALA A 93 -5.44 -11.49 -13.16
CA ALA A 93 -5.94 -10.52 -14.13
C ALA A 93 -7.39 -10.86 -14.45
N HIS A 94 -8.22 -9.83 -14.62
CA HIS A 94 -9.65 -9.96 -14.93
C HIS A 94 -9.95 -9.11 -16.18
N TYR A 95 -10.77 -9.66 -17.08
CA TYR A 95 -11.22 -9.03 -18.32
C TYR A 95 -12.68 -8.61 -18.21
#